data_AF-A0A1F5FZT4-F1
#
_entry.id   AF-A0A1F5FZT4-F1
#
_cell.length_a   1.000
_cell.length_b   1.000
_cell.length_c   1.000
_cell.angle_alpha   90.00
_cell.angle_beta   90.00
_cell.angle_gamma   90.00
#
_symmetry.space_group_name_H-M   'P 1'
#
loop_
_entity.id
_entity.type
_entity.pdbx_description
1 polymer ?
#
loop_
_entity_poly.entity_id
_entity_poly.type
_entity_poly.pdbx_seq_one_letter_code
_entity_poly.pdbx_strand_id
1 'polypeptide(L)'
;MAKNYYITTTAPYVNAAPHVGFAAEIIRADVLARHHRLTGEEVFFNTGTDEHGKKIYEKAREENKNPQEYVDEYAAKFDKLKDFLNLSYNSFWRTTNPAHIQAAQEMWRRVDKAGYIKKGIYKAKYCVGCELEKQDSELVGGKCPLHPKKEIELLEEENYFFLFSKLAKKLSDLYRKYPDFVVPKYRQKEIEKFVSTGLADFSISRLAEKMPWGIPVPDDSQQVMYVWFDALTYYISALGWSKDQTKFEEFWGTIDAPKAIQLAGKDNLRQQTAMWQAMLLAAGLPTSRQIFVGGFITSGGQKMSKSLGNVINPLTYAEKYGADALRYYLLAKISPFDDSDMTKEKFEQVYQADLANGLGNLVARVAAMADVADVRFQMIDISMSEEVARALEQYKFDEA
;
A
#
# COMPACT_ATOMS: atom_id res chain seq x y z
N MET A 1 -16.16 -22.88 14.36
CA MET A 1 -16.17 -22.03 13.14
C MET A 1 -14.73 -21.67 12.84
N ALA A 2 -14.31 -21.71 11.57
CA ALA A 2 -13.00 -21.21 11.17
C ALA A 2 -12.87 -19.73 11.58
N LYS A 3 -11.68 -19.30 12.01
CA LYS A 3 -11.43 -17.87 12.26
C LYS A 3 -11.23 -17.17 10.91
N ASN A 4 -11.68 -15.93 10.81
CA ASN A 4 -11.53 -15.11 9.62
C ASN A 4 -10.29 -14.23 9.76
N TYR A 5 -9.49 -14.15 8.70
CA TYR A 5 -8.28 -13.36 8.62
C TYR A 5 -8.33 -12.42 7.43
N TYR A 6 -8.14 -11.12 7.67
CA TYR A 6 -8.09 -10.10 6.63
C TYR A 6 -6.71 -9.49 6.55
N ILE A 7 -6.14 -9.51 5.34
CA ILE A 7 -4.85 -8.89 5.03
C ILE A 7 -4.95 -8.08 3.75
N THR A 8 -4.36 -6.89 3.74
CA THR A 8 -4.33 -6.01 2.57
C THR A 8 -2.97 -5.38 2.35
N THR A 9 -2.61 -5.19 1.09
CA THR A 9 -1.48 -4.32 0.69
C THR A 9 -1.95 -2.90 0.44
N THR A 10 -1.02 -1.97 0.25
CA THR A 10 -1.30 -0.70 -0.39
C THR A 10 -1.85 -0.91 -1.80
N ALA A 11 -2.65 0.05 -2.27
CA ALA A 11 -3.08 0.13 -3.66
C ALA A 11 -2.03 0.99 -4.42
N PRO A 12 -1.24 0.42 -5.35
CA PRO A 12 -0.27 1.18 -6.11
C PRO A 12 -0.93 2.22 -7.00
N TYR A 13 -0.35 3.42 -7.05
CA TYR A 13 -0.76 4.49 -7.96
C TYR A 13 -0.34 4.14 -9.39
N VAL A 14 -1.32 4.00 -10.31
CA VAL A 14 -1.11 3.40 -11.65
C VAL A 14 -0.47 4.31 -12.70
N ASN A 15 0.65 4.97 -12.39
CA ASN A 15 1.38 5.84 -13.33
C ASN A 15 2.69 5.22 -13.87
N ALA A 16 2.97 3.98 -13.49
CA ALA A 16 4.18 3.26 -13.84
C ALA A 16 3.94 1.76 -13.82
N ALA A 17 4.80 1.02 -14.53
CA ALA A 17 4.83 -0.43 -14.41
C ALA A 17 5.26 -0.84 -12.99
N PRO A 18 4.86 -2.04 -12.51
CA PRO A 18 5.27 -2.54 -11.21
C PRO A 18 6.80 -2.65 -11.10
N HIS A 19 7.31 -2.39 -9.90
CA HIS A 19 8.73 -2.54 -9.55
C HIS A 19 8.88 -3.46 -8.33
N VAL A 20 10.12 -3.87 -8.04
CA VAL A 20 10.40 -4.88 -7.01
C VAL A 20 9.90 -4.49 -5.60
N GLY A 21 9.82 -3.20 -5.27
CA GLY A 21 9.20 -2.74 -4.02
C GLY A 21 7.75 -3.21 -3.84
N PHE A 22 6.91 -3.10 -4.88
CA PHE A 22 5.54 -3.60 -4.83
C PHE A 22 5.50 -5.13 -4.77
N ALA A 23 6.40 -5.80 -5.51
CA ALA A 23 6.52 -7.26 -5.46
C ALA A 23 6.85 -7.75 -4.05
N ALA A 24 7.78 -7.08 -3.35
CA ALA A 24 8.14 -7.45 -1.98
C ALA A 24 6.96 -7.29 -1.00
N GLU A 25 6.22 -6.19 -1.08
CA GLU A 25 5.04 -5.97 -0.23
C GLU A 25 3.98 -7.06 -0.45
N ILE A 26 3.60 -7.33 -1.70
CA ILE A 26 2.56 -8.30 -2.02
C ILE A 26 2.98 -9.75 -1.78
N ILE A 27 4.27 -10.09 -1.96
CA ILE A 27 4.82 -11.41 -1.63
C ILE A 27 4.80 -11.65 -0.11
N ARG A 28 5.14 -10.65 0.70
CA ARG A 28 5.04 -10.74 2.17
C ARG A 28 3.59 -10.96 2.62
N ALA A 29 2.65 -10.20 2.06
CA ALA A 29 1.23 -10.42 2.33
C ALA A 29 0.76 -11.83 1.88
N ASP A 30 1.26 -12.30 0.73
CA ASP A 30 0.92 -13.61 0.19
C ASP A 30 1.41 -14.76 1.07
N VAL A 31 2.63 -14.69 1.61
CA VAL A 31 3.15 -15.71 2.53
C VAL A 31 2.32 -15.77 3.81
N LEU A 32 1.95 -14.62 4.38
CA LEU A 32 1.05 -14.58 5.54
C LEU A 32 -0.32 -15.15 5.19
N ALA A 33 -0.92 -14.73 4.07
CA ALA A 33 -2.21 -15.25 3.62
C ALA A 33 -2.19 -16.78 3.43
N ARG A 34 -1.11 -17.33 2.87
CA ARG A 34 -0.92 -18.79 2.73
C ARG A 34 -0.73 -19.46 4.09
N HIS A 35 0.05 -18.87 4.98
CA HIS A 35 0.25 -19.38 6.33
C HIS A 35 -1.10 -19.51 7.09
N HIS A 36 -1.89 -18.44 7.13
CA HIS A 36 -3.18 -18.44 7.82
C HIS A 36 -4.17 -19.45 7.21
N ARG A 37 -4.19 -19.61 5.87
CA ARG A 37 -4.98 -20.67 5.21
C ARG A 37 -4.52 -22.08 5.62
N LEU A 38 -3.21 -22.32 5.70
CA LEU A 38 -2.66 -23.61 6.14
C LEU A 38 -3.04 -23.93 7.59
N THR A 39 -3.31 -22.91 8.41
CA THR A 39 -3.81 -23.09 9.79
C THR A 39 -5.33 -23.23 9.90
N GLY A 40 -6.05 -23.27 8.77
CA GLY A 40 -7.50 -23.48 8.71
C GLY A 40 -8.34 -22.21 8.86
N GLU A 41 -7.75 -21.02 8.64
CA GLU A 41 -8.48 -19.76 8.65
C GLU A 41 -9.06 -19.41 7.26
N GLU A 42 -10.23 -18.77 7.27
CA GLU A 42 -10.83 -18.18 6.08
C GLU A 42 -10.14 -16.84 5.80
N VAL A 43 -9.38 -16.77 4.72
CA VAL A 43 -8.53 -15.60 4.42
C VAL A 43 -9.14 -14.74 3.31
N PHE A 44 -9.37 -13.46 3.61
CA PHE A 44 -9.59 -12.42 2.61
C PHE A 44 -8.30 -11.63 2.41
N PHE A 45 -7.63 -11.89 1.27
CA PHE A 45 -6.40 -11.21 0.89
C PHE A 45 -6.71 -10.21 -0.23
N ASN A 46 -6.68 -8.93 0.14
CA ASN A 46 -6.95 -7.80 -0.72
C ASN A 46 -5.68 -7.13 -1.27
N THR A 47 -5.64 -6.95 -2.59
CA THR A 47 -4.69 -6.08 -3.29
C THR A 47 -5.44 -5.34 -4.39
N GLY A 48 -4.79 -4.46 -5.16
CA GLY A 48 -5.49 -3.69 -6.17
C GLY A 48 -4.72 -2.45 -6.61
N THR A 49 -5.42 -1.39 -7.01
CA THR A 49 -4.83 -0.21 -7.65
C THR A 49 -5.55 1.08 -7.30
N ASP A 50 -4.77 2.15 -7.10
CA ASP A 50 -5.25 3.54 -6.98
C ASP A 50 -5.19 4.22 -8.34
N GLU A 51 -6.36 4.60 -8.83
CA GLU A 51 -6.61 4.94 -10.22
C GLU A 51 -7.10 6.37 -10.45
N HIS A 52 -7.25 7.19 -9.41
CA HIS A 52 -7.76 8.55 -9.54
C HIS A 52 -6.66 9.60 -9.41
N GLY A 53 -6.91 10.81 -9.93
CA GLY A 53 -6.07 11.97 -9.67
C GLY A 53 -5.44 12.60 -10.92
N LYS A 54 -4.89 13.80 -10.71
CA LYS A 54 -4.43 14.70 -11.77
C LYS A 54 -3.33 14.09 -12.66
N LYS A 55 -2.32 13.42 -12.08
CA LYS A 55 -1.22 12.87 -12.89
C LYS A 55 -1.68 11.74 -13.83
N ILE A 56 -2.66 10.94 -13.41
CA ILE A 56 -3.24 9.90 -14.27
C ILE A 56 -4.00 10.55 -15.42
N TYR A 57 -4.82 11.57 -15.12
CA TYR A 57 -5.52 12.32 -16.14
C TYR A 57 -4.58 12.97 -17.17
N GLU A 58 -3.50 13.62 -16.70
CA GLU A 58 -2.50 14.23 -17.58
C GLU A 58 -1.80 13.18 -18.45
N LYS A 59 -1.37 12.06 -17.87
CA LYS A 59 -0.69 10.99 -18.61
C LYS A 59 -1.59 10.30 -19.62
N ALA A 60 -2.85 10.06 -19.29
CA ALA A 60 -3.83 9.53 -20.23
C ALA A 60 -3.96 10.45 -21.45
N ARG A 61 -4.02 11.77 -21.23
CA ARG A 61 -4.08 12.77 -22.31
C ARG A 61 -2.79 12.85 -23.14
N GLU A 62 -1.62 12.79 -22.50
CA GLU A 62 -0.33 12.72 -23.21
C GLU A 62 -0.26 11.49 -24.14
N GLU A 63 -0.88 10.38 -23.74
CA GLU A 63 -0.98 9.14 -24.53
C GLU A 63 -2.18 9.09 -25.47
N ASN A 64 -2.99 10.16 -25.57
CA ASN A 64 -4.24 10.23 -26.34
C ASN A 64 -5.26 9.12 -26.00
N LYS A 65 -5.29 8.69 -24.74
CA LYS A 65 -6.25 7.72 -24.20
C LYS A 65 -7.28 8.43 -23.33
N ASN A 66 -8.48 7.85 -23.24
CA ASN A 66 -9.36 8.25 -22.16
C ASN A 66 -8.79 7.74 -20.81
N PRO A 67 -9.06 8.42 -19.67
CA PRO A 67 -8.47 8.02 -18.40
C PRO A 67 -8.84 6.61 -17.93
N GLN A 68 -10.04 6.12 -18.25
CA GLN A 68 -10.48 4.76 -17.89
C GLN A 68 -9.65 3.71 -18.63
N GLU A 69 -9.46 3.86 -19.95
CA GLU A 69 -8.61 3.00 -20.77
C GLU A 69 -7.17 2.98 -20.26
N TYR A 70 -6.65 4.16 -19.86
CA TYR A 70 -5.31 4.26 -19.28
C TYR A 70 -5.19 3.42 -18.01
N VAL A 71 -6.10 3.59 -17.05
CA VAL A 71 -6.02 2.85 -15.78
C VAL A 71 -6.34 1.37 -15.94
N ASP A 72 -7.22 0.98 -16.88
CA ASP A 72 -7.50 -0.42 -17.23
C ASP A 72 -6.23 -1.13 -17.70
N GLU A 73 -5.42 -0.49 -18.55
CA GLU A 73 -4.16 -1.05 -19.04
C GLU A 73 -3.15 -1.28 -17.90
N TYR A 74 -2.97 -0.29 -17.01
CA TYR A 74 -2.02 -0.42 -15.91
C TYR A 74 -2.52 -1.37 -14.82
N ALA A 75 -3.81 -1.35 -14.50
CA ALA A 75 -4.41 -2.32 -13.59
C ALA A 75 -4.15 -3.75 -14.07
N ALA A 76 -4.30 -4.03 -15.37
CA ALA A 76 -3.96 -5.33 -15.94
C ALA A 76 -2.47 -5.69 -15.81
N LYS A 77 -1.55 -4.71 -15.88
CA LYS A 77 -0.11 -4.95 -15.64
C LYS A 77 0.18 -5.32 -14.18
N PHE A 78 -0.53 -4.71 -13.23
CA PHE A 78 -0.42 -5.07 -11.81
C PHE A 78 -1.07 -6.43 -11.51
N ASP A 79 -2.25 -6.70 -12.06
CA ASP A 79 -2.97 -7.98 -11.88
C ASP A 79 -2.17 -9.16 -12.44
N LYS A 80 -1.47 -8.98 -13.57
CA LYS A 80 -0.52 -9.97 -14.13
C LYS A 80 0.53 -10.46 -13.13
N LEU A 81 0.91 -9.66 -12.13
CA LEU A 81 1.84 -10.12 -11.08
C LEU A 81 1.34 -11.38 -10.38
N LYS A 82 0.02 -11.64 -10.37
CA LYS A 82 -0.55 -12.86 -9.80
C LYS A 82 0.09 -14.11 -10.36
N ASP A 83 0.14 -14.21 -11.68
CA ASP A 83 0.61 -15.39 -12.36
C ASP A 83 2.14 -15.46 -12.30
N PHE A 84 2.82 -14.33 -12.58
CA PHE A 84 4.28 -14.28 -12.59
C PHE A 84 4.92 -14.49 -11.21
N LEU A 85 4.25 -14.10 -10.13
CA LEU A 85 4.76 -14.21 -8.76
C LEU A 85 4.02 -15.27 -7.93
N ASN A 86 3.15 -16.06 -8.55
CA ASN A 86 2.33 -17.09 -7.88
C ASN A 86 1.62 -16.53 -6.63
N LEU A 87 0.83 -15.47 -6.79
CA LEU A 87 0.13 -14.80 -5.70
C LEU A 87 -1.28 -15.36 -5.51
N SER A 88 -1.72 -15.42 -4.26
CA SER A 88 -2.95 -16.07 -3.80
C SER A 88 -4.00 -15.07 -3.32
N TYR A 89 -3.92 -13.79 -3.70
CA TYR A 89 -4.97 -12.83 -3.38
C TYR A 89 -6.29 -13.25 -4.03
N ASN A 90 -7.39 -13.02 -3.33
CA ASN A 90 -8.74 -13.33 -3.79
C ASN A 90 -9.59 -12.07 -4.01
N SER A 91 -8.99 -10.89 -3.84
CA SER A 91 -9.57 -9.60 -4.21
C SER A 91 -8.50 -8.73 -4.88
N PHE A 92 -8.78 -8.32 -6.13
CA PHE A 92 -8.06 -7.25 -6.83
C PHE A 92 -9.01 -6.07 -6.99
N TRP A 93 -8.89 -5.08 -6.10
CA TRP A 93 -9.86 -4.02 -5.94
C TRP A 93 -9.38 -2.71 -6.56
N ARG A 94 -10.20 -2.10 -7.43
CA ARG A 94 -9.83 -0.91 -8.19
C ARG A 94 -10.62 0.29 -7.66
N THR A 95 -9.99 1.46 -7.50
CA THR A 95 -10.74 2.64 -7.02
C THR A 95 -11.78 3.15 -8.01
N THR A 96 -11.67 2.80 -9.30
CA THR A 96 -12.74 3.04 -10.31
C THR A 96 -13.94 2.09 -10.18
N ASN A 97 -13.90 1.08 -9.30
CA ASN A 97 -15.02 0.17 -9.11
C ASN A 97 -16.26 0.93 -8.58
N PRO A 98 -17.46 0.77 -9.19
CA PRO A 98 -18.67 1.46 -8.73
C PRO A 98 -19.00 1.24 -7.24
N ALA A 99 -18.69 0.07 -6.68
CA ALA A 99 -18.87 -0.20 -5.25
C ALA A 99 -17.89 0.59 -4.38
N HIS A 100 -16.65 0.81 -4.85
CA HIS A 100 -15.69 1.69 -4.19
C HIS A 100 -16.17 3.14 -4.22
N ILE A 101 -16.63 3.63 -5.38
CA ILE A 101 -17.15 4.99 -5.54
C ILE A 101 -18.26 5.28 -4.53
N GLN A 102 -19.21 4.35 -4.40
CA GLN A 102 -20.31 4.47 -3.45
C GLN A 102 -19.83 4.45 -1.99
N ALA A 103 -18.86 3.59 -1.66
CA ALA A 103 -18.27 3.53 -0.32
C ALA A 103 -17.52 4.81 0.03
N ALA A 104 -16.74 5.40 -0.88
CA ALA A 104 -16.03 6.66 -0.66
C ALA A 104 -17.00 7.83 -0.45
N GLN A 105 -18.09 7.89 -1.23
CA GLN A 105 -19.17 8.85 -1.03
C GLN A 105 -19.87 8.68 0.33
N GLU A 106 -20.08 7.45 0.78
CA GLU A 106 -20.65 7.19 2.11
C GLU A 106 -19.67 7.57 3.24
N MET A 107 -18.37 7.27 3.07
CA MET A 107 -17.33 7.72 3.99
C MET A 107 -17.37 9.24 4.15
N TRP A 108 -17.45 9.97 3.03
CA TRP A 108 -17.57 11.42 3.03
C TRP A 108 -18.77 11.90 3.83
N ARG A 109 -19.97 11.39 3.53
CA ARG A 109 -21.20 11.78 4.23
C ARG A 109 -21.11 11.56 5.74
N ARG A 110 -20.52 10.43 6.18
CA ARG A 110 -20.37 10.15 7.63
C ARG A 110 -19.40 11.11 8.30
N VAL A 111 -18.25 11.35 7.69
CA VAL A 111 -17.22 12.26 8.25
C VAL A 111 -17.72 13.71 8.25
N ASP A 112 -18.45 14.13 7.22
CA ASP A 112 -19.09 15.45 7.14
C ASP A 112 -20.17 15.61 8.22
N LYS A 113 -21.11 14.65 8.31
CA LYS A 113 -22.17 14.63 9.33
C LYS A 113 -21.62 14.64 10.76
N ALA A 114 -20.46 14.03 10.98
CA ALA A 114 -19.76 14.04 12.26
C ALA A 114 -19.03 15.36 12.56
N GLY A 115 -19.05 16.33 11.65
CA GLY A 115 -18.47 17.67 11.81
C GLY A 115 -16.95 17.72 11.64
N TYR A 116 -16.38 16.80 10.86
CA TYR A 116 -14.94 16.72 10.57
C TYR A 116 -14.56 17.18 9.16
N ILE A 117 -15.51 17.69 8.38
CA ILE A 117 -15.23 18.36 7.10
C ILE A 117 -15.62 19.84 7.24
N LYS A 118 -14.79 20.73 6.69
CA LYS A 118 -15.15 22.15 6.49
C LYS A 118 -14.79 22.59 5.09
N LYS A 119 -15.56 23.50 4.53
CA LYS A 119 -15.16 24.24 3.33
C LYS A 119 -14.21 25.38 3.72
N GLY A 120 -13.22 25.66 2.89
CA GLY A 120 -12.25 26.73 3.14
C GLY A 120 -11.44 27.06 1.90
N ILE A 121 -10.68 28.15 1.96
CA ILE A 121 -9.84 28.59 0.85
C ILE A 121 -8.45 27.97 1.00
N TYR A 122 -8.08 27.12 0.04
CA TYR A 122 -6.71 26.67 -0.18
C TYR A 122 -5.95 27.75 -0.93
N LYS A 123 -4.81 28.20 -0.38
CA LYS A 123 -3.93 29.16 -1.05
C LYS A 123 -2.65 28.45 -1.47
N ALA A 124 -2.35 28.44 -2.76
CA ALA A 124 -1.08 27.99 -3.29
C ALA A 124 -0.31 29.16 -3.90
N LYS A 125 0.99 29.21 -3.63
CA LYS A 125 1.91 30.14 -4.31
C LYS A 125 2.24 29.57 -5.67
N TYR A 126 2.06 30.34 -6.74
CA TYR A 126 2.25 29.91 -8.13
C TYR A 126 3.20 30.86 -8.84
N CYS A 127 4.20 30.31 -9.53
CA CYS A 127 5.08 31.09 -10.37
C CYS A 127 4.64 30.98 -11.82
N VAL A 128 4.11 32.07 -12.39
CA VAL A 128 3.70 32.15 -13.80
C VAL A 128 4.84 31.82 -14.77
N GLY A 129 6.09 32.16 -14.42
CA GLY A 129 7.24 31.83 -15.28
C GLY A 129 7.58 30.35 -15.30
N CYS A 130 7.40 29.65 -14.18
CA CYS A 130 7.61 28.21 -14.12
C CYS A 130 6.37 27.41 -14.52
N GLU A 131 5.20 28.05 -14.56
CA GLU A 131 3.89 27.41 -14.61
C GLU A 131 3.72 26.33 -13.53
N LEU A 132 4.24 26.61 -12.33
CA LEU A 132 4.30 25.66 -11.22
C LEU A 132 4.01 26.32 -9.88
N GLU A 133 3.35 25.54 -9.01
CA GLU A 133 3.24 25.85 -7.59
C GLU A 133 4.64 25.91 -6.94
N LYS A 134 4.77 26.72 -5.90
CA LYS A 134 6.00 26.97 -5.15
C LYS A 134 5.75 26.82 -3.66
N GLN A 135 6.59 26.06 -2.98
CA GLN A 135 6.64 26.05 -1.53
C GLN A 135 7.48 27.22 -1.02
N ASP A 136 7.28 27.62 0.24
CA ASP A 136 8.01 28.73 0.85
C ASP A 136 9.53 28.51 0.84
N SER A 137 9.97 27.27 1.00
CA SER A 137 11.37 26.88 0.92
C SER A 137 11.99 27.04 -0.47
N GLU A 138 11.17 27.08 -1.53
CA GLU A 138 11.62 27.27 -2.92
C GLU A 138 11.68 28.74 -3.34
N LEU A 139 11.16 29.64 -2.49
CA LEU A 139 11.10 31.07 -2.75
C LEU A 139 12.23 31.80 -2.02
N VAL A 140 12.96 32.64 -2.75
CA VAL A 140 14.00 33.49 -2.17
C VAL A 140 13.45 34.92 -2.12
N GLY A 141 13.26 35.44 -0.90
CA GLY A 141 12.62 36.76 -0.71
C GLY A 141 11.19 36.81 -1.24
N GLY A 142 10.46 35.70 -1.21
CA GLY A 142 9.10 35.59 -1.75
C GLY A 142 9.00 35.47 -3.27
N LYS A 143 10.13 35.39 -3.99
CA LYS A 143 10.17 35.29 -5.45
C LYS A 143 10.73 33.95 -5.92
N CYS A 144 10.32 33.54 -7.12
CA CYS A 144 10.90 32.36 -7.76
C CYS A 144 12.35 32.64 -8.20
N PRO A 145 13.34 31.81 -7.80
CA PRO A 145 14.74 32.00 -8.20
C PRO A 145 14.98 31.98 -9.71
N LEU A 146 14.16 31.21 -10.45
CA LEU A 146 14.24 31.13 -11.92
C LEU A 146 13.58 32.32 -12.61
N HIS A 147 12.65 33.00 -11.94
CA HIS A 147 11.88 34.11 -12.49
C HIS A 147 11.78 35.27 -11.50
N PRO A 148 12.91 35.88 -11.08
CA PRO A 148 12.95 36.85 -9.98
C PRO A 148 12.24 38.18 -10.29
N LYS A 149 11.93 38.43 -11.57
CA LYS A 149 11.17 39.61 -12.02
C LYS A 149 9.66 39.39 -12.05
N LYS A 150 9.18 38.15 -11.87
CA LYS A 150 7.75 37.83 -11.83
C LYS A 150 7.32 37.70 -10.38
N GLU A 151 6.20 38.34 -10.03
CA GLU A 151 5.57 38.13 -8.73
C GLU A 151 4.96 36.73 -8.65
N ILE A 152 4.95 36.18 -7.44
CA ILE A 152 4.27 34.92 -7.15
C ILE A 152 2.78 35.22 -7.06
N GLU A 153 1.98 34.51 -7.86
CA GLU A 153 0.52 34.56 -7.77
C GLU A 153 0.05 33.69 -6.61
N LEU A 154 -0.98 34.14 -5.90
CA LEU A 154 -1.68 33.31 -4.94
C LEU A 154 -2.91 32.73 -5.63
N LEU A 155 -2.83 31.45 -5.98
CA LEU A 155 -3.99 30.71 -6.44
C LEU A 155 -4.84 30.39 -5.22
N GLU A 156 -6.03 30.97 -5.17
CA GLU A 156 -7.05 30.66 -4.19
C GLU A 156 -8.05 29.67 -4.80
N GLU A 157 -8.27 28.56 -4.11
CA GLU A 157 -9.24 27.54 -4.50
C GLU A 157 -10.07 27.16 -3.31
N GLU A 158 -11.39 27.27 -3.43
CA GLU A 158 -12.28 26.75 -2.40
C GLU A 158 -12.24 25.22 -2.44
N ASN A 159 -11.81 24.62 -1.33
CA ASN A 159 -11.70 23.18 -1.16
C ASN A 159 -12.37 22.75 0.16
N TYR A 160 -12.70 21.48 0.25
CA TYR A 160 -13.04 20.85 1.51
C TYR A 160 -11.77 20.37 2.23
N PHE A 161 -11.75 20.56 3.54
CA PHE A 161 -10.66 20.19 4.42
C PHE A 161 -11.13 19.19 5.45
N PHE A 162 -10.35 18.13 5.65
CA PHE A 162 -10.53 17.23 6.77
C PHE A 162 -9.92 17.85 8.02
N LEU A 163 -10.70 17.91 9.10
CA LEU A 163 -10.32 18.46 10.40
C LEU A 163 -9.42 17.51 11.20
N PHE A 164 -8.33 17.07 10.58
CA PHE A 164 -7.36 16.12 11.15
C PHE A 164 -6.81 16.59 12.50
N SER A 165 -6.68 17.91 12.69
CA SER A 165 -6.26 18.53 13.95
C SER A 165 -7.10 18.08 15.16
N LYS A 166 -8.40 17.80 14.97
CA LYS A 166 -9.32 17.39 16.05
C LYS A 166 -9.14 15.92 16.47
N LEU A 167 -8.39 15.11 15.72
CA LEU A 167 -8.31 13.66 15.94
C LEU A 167 -7.07 13.23 16.76
N ALA A 168 -6.18 14.16 17.09
CA ALA A 168 -4.91 13.85 17.77
C ALA A 168 -5.10 13.03 19.06
N LYS A 169 -6.08 13.39 19.89
CA LYS A 169 -6.39 12.65 21.13
C LYS A 169 -6.86 11.21 20.83
N LYS A 170 -7.78 11.04 19.88
CA LYS A 170 -8.33 9.72 19.53
C LYS A 170 -7.24 8.79 18.96
N LEU A 171 -6.32 9.33 18.14
CA LEU A 171 -5.15 8.60 17.65
C LEU A 171 -4.19 8.23 18.78
N SER A 172 -3.90 9.16 19.69
CA SER A 172 -3.04 8.87 20.84
C SER A 172 -3.62 7.79 21.75
N ASP A 173 -4.94 7.79 21.94
CA ASP A 173 -5.64 6.76 22.71
C ASP A 173 -5.63 5.40 21.99
N LEU A 174 -5.74 5.37 20.65
CA LEU A 174 -5.59 4.17 19.82
C LEU A 174 -4.20 3.53 20.02
N TYR A 175 -3.13 4.33 19.90
CA TYR A 175 -1.75 3.87 20.06
C TYR A 175 -1.45 3.34 21.46
N ARG A 176 -2.03 3.96 22.50
CA ARG A 176 -1.92 3.47 23.87
C ARG A 176 -2.67 2.16 24.06
N LYS A 177 -3.85 2.01 23.45
CA LYS A 177 -4.68 0.79 23.55
C LYS A 177 -4.01 -0.40 22.87
N TYR A 178 -3.36 -0.17 21.73
CA TYR A 178 -2.68 -1.21 20.94
C TYR A 178 -1.20 -0.84 20.75
N PRO A 179 -0.31 -1.23 21.68
CA PRO A 179 1.12 -0.90 21.59
C PRO A 179 1.85 -1.60 20.44
N ASP A 180 1.20 -2.59 19.81
CA ASP A 180 1.63 -3.32 18.62
C ASP A 180 0.88 -2.87 17.36
N PHE A 181 0.21 -1.71 17.39
CA PHE A 181 -0.58 -1.20 16.27
C PHE A 181 0.25 -0.97 15.01
N VAL A 182 1.46 -0.44 15.14
CA VAL A 182 2.43 -0.31 14.03
C VAL A 182 3.65 -1.17 14.30
N VAL A 183 3.97 -2.03 13.34
CA VAL A 183 5.15 -2.90 13.35
C VAL A 183 6.09 -2.43 12.25
N PRO A 184 7.40 -2.23 12.51
CA PRO A 184 8.11 -2.47 13.77
C PRO A 184 7.93 -1.34 14.81
N LYS A 185 8.24 -1.64 16.07
CA LYS A 185 8.01 -0.74 17.23
C LYS A 185 8.64 0.66 17.10
N TYR A 186 9.74 0.82 16.36
CA TYR A 186 10.33 2.14 16.17
C TYR A 186 9.45 3.05 15.27
N ARG A 187 8.65 2.46 14.35
CA ARG A 187 7.66 3.18 13.53
C ARG A 187 6.45 3.61 14.34
N GLN A 188 6.02 2.78 15.28
CA GLN A 188 5.02 3.16 16.28
C GLN A 188 5.46 4.43 17.03
N LYS A 189 6.71 4.47 17.52
CA LYS A 189 7.26 5.67 18.18
C LYS A 189 7.34 6.88 17.25
N GLU A 190 7.68 6.66 15.98
CA GLU A 190 7.74 7.72 14.96
C GLU A 190 6.35 8.36 14.77
N ILE A 191 5.29 7.55 14.62
CA ILE A 191 3.94 8.08 14.42
C ILE A 191 3.36 8.70 15.69
N GLU A 192 3.62 8.12 16.87
CA GLU A 192 3.25 8.72 18.16
C GLU A 192 3.86 10.11 18.33
N LYS A 193 5.16 10.24 17.99
CA LYS A 193 5.83 11.55 18.01
C LYS A 193 5.18 12.53 17.05
N PHE A 194 4.92 12.12 15.81
CA PHE A 194 4.24 12.96 14.80
C PHE A 194 2.87 13.47 15.29
N VAL A 195 2.04 12.59 15.87
CA VAL A 195 0.74 13.00 16.42
C VAL A 195 0.90 13.92 17.63
N SER A 196 1.88 13.66 18.50
CA SER A 196 2.14 14.49 19.69
C SER A 196 2.62 15.91 19.37
N THR A 197 3.25 16.13 18.22
CA THR A 197 3.70 17.46 17.78
C THR A 197 2.58 18.36 17.27
N GLY A 198 1.36 17.83 17.14
CA GLY A 198 0.21 18.53 16.60
C GLY A 198 -0.08 18.15 15.15
N LEU A 199 -1.38 18.10 14.82
CA LEU A 199 -1.88 17.73 13.50
C LEU A 199 -2.49 18.95 12.82
N ALA A 200 -2.24 19.09 11.52
CA ALA A 200 -2.81 20.14 10.69
C ALA A 200 -3.93 19.58 9.80
N ASP A 201 -4.99 20.36 9.63
CA ASP A 201 -6.05 20.06 8.67
C ASP A 201 -5.48 20.03 7.25
N PHE A 202 -6.00 19.17 6.40
CA PHE A 202 -5.55 19.06 5.01
C PHE A 202 -6.72 18.99 4.05
N SER A 203 -6.48 19.49 2.84
CA SER A 203 -7.50 19.48 1.78
C SER A 203 -7.75 18.06 1.28
N ILE A 204 -9.03 17.71 1.18
CA ILE A 204 -9.56 16.42 0.73
C ILE A 204 -10.40 16.53 -0.55
N SER A 205 -10.45 17.70 -1.17
CA SER A 205 -11.06 17.90 -2.48
C SER A 205 -10.26 18.83 -3.38
N ARG A 206 -10.59 18.83 -4.67
CA ARG A 206 -10.16 19.80 -5.68
C ARG A 206 -11.32 20.14 -6.60
N LEU A 207 -11.25 21.29 -7.26
CA LEU A 207 -12.16 21.65 -8.34
C LEU A 207 -12.07 20.61 -9.47
N ALA A 208 -13.23 20.11 -9.89
CA ALA A 208 -13.36 19.16 -10.99
C ALA A 208 -12.82 19.73 -12.32
N GLU A 209 -12.90 21.05 -12.52
CA GLU A 209 -12.30 21.71 -13.69
C GLU A 209 -10.77 21.50 -13.76
N LYS A 210 -10.09 21.50 -12.61
CA LYS A 210 -8.62 21.31 -12.52
C LYS A 210 -8.22 19.85 -12.43
N MET A 211 -9.06 19.01 -11.84
CA MET A 211 -8.83 17.58 -11.68
C MET A 211 -10.13 16.81 -11.98
N PRO A 212 -10.48 16.56 -13.25
CA PRO A 212 -11.76 15.93 -13.58
C PRO A 212 -11.80 14.42 -13.31
N TRP A 213 -10.64 13.78 -13.11
CA TRP A 213 -10.52 12.34 -12.90
C TRP A 213 -10.47 11.99 -11.41
N GLY A 214 -11.63 11.74 -10.81
CA GLY A 214 -11.80 11.33 -9.42
C GLY A 214 -13.26 11.18 -9.02
N ILE A 215 -13.50 10.79 -7.77
CA ILE A 215 -14.87 10.60 -7.25
C ILE A 215 -15.50 11.95 -6.94
N PRO A 216 -16.70 12.28 -7.46
CA PRO A 216 -17.41 13.51 -7.10
C PRO A 216 -17.72 13.57 -5.61
N VAL A 217 -17.54 14.75 -5.01
CA VAL A 217 -18.00 15.03 -3.65
C VAL A 217 -19.54 14.93 -3.62
N PRO A 218 -20.13 14.20 -2.66
CA PRO A 218 -21.58 14.15 -2.50
C PRO A 218 -22.17 15.56 -2.41
N ASP A 219 -23.22 15.81 -3.19
CA ASP A 219 -23.97 17.07 -3.20
C ASP A 219 -23.17 18.32 -3.66
N ASP A 220 -21.93 18.14 -4.17
CA ASP A 220 -21.11 19.20 -4.77
C ASP A 220 -20.30 18.64 -5.96
N SER A 221 -20.93 18.58 -7.14
CA SER A 221 -20.30 18.03 -8.35
C SER A 221 -19.20 18.92 -8.94
N GLN A 222 -19.01 20.14 -8.43
CA GLN A 222 -17.89 21.01 -8.82
C GLN A 222 -16.60 20.58 -8.13
N GLN A 223 -16.68 19.68 -7.15
CA GLN A 223 -15.57 19.17 -6.37
C GLN A 223 -15.42 17.67 -6.56
N VAL A 224 -14.18 17.22 -6.64
CA VAL A 224 -13.81 15.81 -6.62
C VAL A 224 -12.96 15.52 -5.39
N MET A 225 -13.15 14.35 -4.81
CA MET A 225 -12.33 13.85 -3.70
C MET A 225 -10.87 13.75 -4.13
N TYR A 226 -9.99 14.17 -3.23
CA TYR A 226 -8.57 14.27 -3.50
C TYR A 226 -7.79 13.17 -2.78
N VAL A 227 -7.11 12.35 -3.60
CA VAL A 227 -6.11 11.33 -3.26
C VAL A 227 -6.53 10.47 -2.06
N TRP A 228 -6.13 10.85 -0.85
CA TRP A 228 -6.20 9.97 0.31
C TRP A 228 -7.62 9.65 0.77
N PHE A 229 -8.57 10.58 0.63
CA PHE A 229 -9.93 10.36 1.15
C PHE A 229 -10.71 9.31 0.36
N ASP A 230 -10.48 9.30 -0.95
CA ASP A 230 -10.92 8.28 -1.89
C ASP A 230 -10.10 6.99 -1.69
N ALA A 231 -8.79 7.06 -1.97
CA ALA A 231 -7.93 5.89 -2.08
C ALA A 231 -7.84 5.08 -0.79
N LEU A 232 -7.94 5.68 0.40
CA LEU A 232 -7.87 4.90 1.65
C LEU A 232 -9.18 4.15 1.95
N THR A 233 -10.31 4.56 1.37
CA THR A 233 -11.58 3.81 1.50
C THR A 233 -11.51 2.42 0.82
N TYR A 234 -10.51 2.22 -0.04
CA TYR A 234 -10.16 0.97 -0.69
C TYR A 234 -10.18 -0.23 0.26
N TYR A 235 -9.56 -0.09 1.45
CA TYR A 235 -9.39 -1.20 2.39
C TYR A 235 -10.72 -1.81 2.85
N ILE A 236 -11.72 -0.97 3.11
CA ILE A 236 -13.03 -1.43 3.61
C ILE A 236 -14.03 -1.64 2.48
N SER A 237 -13.92 -0.89 1.39
CA SER A 237 -14.83 -1.02 0.23
C SER A 237 -14.73 -2.39 -0.45
N ALA A 238 -13.55 -3.03 -0.44
CA ALA A 238 -13.36 -4.40 -0.94
C ALA A 238 -14.18 -5.46 -0.18
N LEU A 239 -14.58 -5.15 1.06
CA LEU A 239 -15.47 -5.98 1.87
C LEU A 239 -16.96 -5.69 1.63
N GLY A 240 -17.30 -4.80 0.68
CA GLY A 240 -18.67 -4.37 0.45
C GLY A 240 -19.19 -3.42 1.52
N TRP A 241 -18.30 -2.77 2.27
CA TRP A 241 -18.69 -1.84 3.34
C TRP A 241 -19.65 -0.75 2.83
N SER A 242 -20.60 -0.40 3.71
CA SER A 242 -21.87 0.32 3.51
C SER A 242 -23.07 -0.51 3.04
N LYS A 243 -22.85 -1.72 2.49
CA LYS A 243 -23.94 -2.61 2.03
C LYS A 243 -23.92 -4.00 2.68
N ASP A 244 -22.75 -4.58 2.85
CA ASP A 244 -22.56 -5.90 3.47
C ASP A 244 -21.89 -5.74 4.84
N GLN A 245 -22.71 -5.50 5.86
CA GLN A 245 -22.22 -5.31 7.22
C GLN A 245 -21.65 -6.62 7.80
N THR A 246 -22.21 -7.76 7.44
CA THR A 246 -21.78 -9.08 7.93
C THR A 246 -20.34 -9.37 7.53
N LYS A 247 -20.03 -9.31 6.22
CA LYS A 247 -18.68 -9.54 5.72
C LYS A 247 -17.68 -8.52 6.26
N PHE A 248 -18.10 -7.26 6.39
CA PHE A 248 -17.28 -6.22 6.97
C PHE A 248 -16.90 -6.53 8.44
N GLU A 249 -17.86 -6.87 9.30
CA GLU A 249 -17.59 -7.20 10.71
C GLU A 249 -16.81 -8.51 10.88
N GLU A 250 -17.05 -9.48 10.00
CA GLU A 250 -16.35 -10.75 9.96
C GLU A 250 -14.85 -10.59 9.72
N PHE A 251 -14.46 -9.78 8.72
CA PHE A 251 -13.08 -9.63 8.25
C PHE A 251 -12.39 -8.37 8.79
N TRP A 252 -13.05 -7.21 8.80
CA TRP A 252 -12.47 -5.96 9.31
C TRP A 252 -12.56 -5.86 10.84
N GLY A 253 -13.65 -6.36 11.42
CA GLY A 253 -13.91 -6.36 12.85
C GLY A 253 -14.90 -5.28 13.31
N THR A 254 -15.01 -5.14 14.63
CA THR A 254 -15.86 -4.13 15.29
C THR A 254 -15.00 -3.12 16.05
N ILE A 255 -15.59 -2.03 16.55
CA ILE A 255 -14.85 -0.98 17.28
C ILE A 255 -14.07 -1.56 18.46
N ASP A 256 -14.65 -2.55 19.14
CA ASP A 256 -14.05 -3.19 20.30
C ASP A 256 -13.07 -4.31 19.93
N ALA A 257 -13.25 -4.93 18.76
CA ALA A 257 -12.43 -6.04 18.27
C ALA A 257 -12.06 -5.85 16.78
N PRO A 258 -11.16 -4.90 16.47
CA PRO A 258 -10.65 -4.76 15.11
C PRO A 258 -9.79 -5.97 14.72
N LYS A 259 -9.85 -6.38 13.45
CA LYS A 259 -9.18 -7.58 12.93
C LYS A 259 -8.24 -7.31 11.75
N ALA A 260 -8.43 -6.21 11.03
CA ALA A 260 -7.73 -5.98 9.77
C ALA A 260 -6.22 -5.77 9.91
N ILE A 261 -5.44 -6.52 9.13
CA ILE A 261 -3.99 -6.38 8.98
C ILE A 261 -3.68 -5.64 7.67
N GLN A 262 -2.82 -4.62 7.73
CA GLN A 262 -2.35 -3.91 6.54
C GLN A 262 -0.83 -4.01 6.41
N LEU A 263 -0.34 -4.16 5.19
CA LEU A 263 1.08 -4.06 4.85
C LEU A 263 1.30 -2.81 3.99
N ALA A 264 2.38 -2.10 4.28
CA ALA A 264 2.83 -0.94 3.51
C ALA A 264 4.35 -0.77 3.54
N GLY A 265 4.86 -0.01 2.57
CA GLY A 265 6.16 0.64 2.67
C GLY A 265 6.16 1.85 3.62
N LYS A 266 7.36 2.22 4.08
CA LYS A 266 7.57 3.37 4.98
C LYS A 266 7.17 4.75 4.42
N ASP A 267 6.98 4.88 3.12
CA ASP A 267 6.40 6.07 2.48
C ASP A 267 4.91 6.26 2.80
N ASN A 268 4.21 5.20 3.20
CA ASN A 268 2.80 5.20 3.54
C ASN A 268 2.54 5.19 5.06
N LEU A 269 3.59 5.38 5.88
CA LEU A 269 3.48 5.37 7.34
C LEU A 269 2.38 6.32 7.82
N ARG A 270 2.42 7.61 7.45
CA ARG A 270 1.45 8.60 7.94
C ARG A 270 0.04 8.34 7.41
N GLN A 271 -0.04 7.94 6.15
CA GLN A 271 -1.27 7.69 5.42
C GLN A 271 -2.07 6.56 6.06
N GLN A 272 -1.42 5.41 6.30
CA GLN A 272 -2.11 4.26 6.88
C GLN A 272 -2.26 4.35 8.41
N THR A 273 -1.24 4.83 9.13
CA THR A 273 -1.21 4.73 10.60
C THR A 273 -1.81 5.93 11.33
N ALA A 274 -2.01 7.07 10.65
CA ALA A 274 -2.68 8.23 11.23
C ALA A 274 -3.84 8.77 10.38
N MET A 275 -3.62 9.09 9.10
CA MET A 275 -4.66 9.73 8.28
C MET A 275 -5.87 8.81 8.09
N TRP A 276 -5.63 7.57 7.66
CA TRP A 276 -6.68 6.58 7.48
C TRP A 276 -7.43 6.27 8.78
N GLN A 277 -6.68 6.08 9.87
CA GLN A 277 -7.28 5.78 11.17
C GLN A 277 -8.11 6.96 11.69
N ALA A 278 -7.67 8.19 11.46
CA ALA A 278 -8.44 9.38 11.77
C ALA A 278 -9.74 9.46 10.94
N MET A 279 -9.71 9.10 9.66
CA MET A 279 -10.92 9.03 8.81
C MET A 279 -11.90 7.99 9.35
N LEU A 280 -11.43 6.78 9.68
CA LEU A 280 -12.26 5.72 10.30
C LEU A 280 -12.88 6.20 11.63
N LEU A 281 -12.07 6.79 12.51
CA LEU A 281 -12.51 7.31 13.81
C LEU A 281 -13.50 8.46 13.68
N ALA A 282 -13.34 9.32 12.67
CA ALA A 282 -14.27 10.40 12.36
C ALA A 282 -15.59 9.87 11.79
N ALA A 283 -15.55 8.79 10.99
CA ALA A 283 -16.72 8.11 10.45
C ALA A 283 -17.43 7.18 11.45
N GLY A 284 -16.90 7.02 12.67
CA GLY A 284 -17.43 6.12 13.69
C GLY A 284 -17.23 4.63 13.36
N LEU A 285 -16.13 4.30 12.68
CA LEU A 285 -15.80 2.94 12.26
C LEU A 285 -14.66 2.34 13.09
N PRO A 286 -14.58 1.00 13.17
CA PRO A 286 -13.39 0.32 13.68
C PRO A 286 -12.13 0.71 12.93
N THR A 287 -11.05 0.97 13.68
CA THR A 287 -9.70 1.10 13.14
C THR A 287 -9.18 -0.23 12.61
N SER A 288 -8.01 -0.22 11.98
CA SER A 288 -7.28 -1.47 11.74
C SER A 288 -6.85 -2.14 13.05
N ARG A 289 -6.45 -3.41 12.99
CA ARG A 289 -5.84 -4.11 14.13
C ARG A 289 -4.36 -3.85 14.23
N GLN A 290 -3.65 -3.96 13.10
CA GLN A 290 -2.21 -3.80 13.02
C GLN A 290 -1.78 -3.41 11.61
N ILE A 291 -0.71 -2.64 11.51
CA ILE A 291 -0.12 -2.15 10.27
C ILE A 291 1.37 -2.46 10.29
N PHE A 292 1.81 -3.30 9.37
CA PHE A 292 3.21 -3.56 9.09
C PHE A 292 3.76 -2.51 8.12
N VAL A 293 4.91 -1.93 8.46
CA VAL A 293 5.59 -0.87 7.71
C VAL A 293 7.01 -1.31 7.38
N GLY A 294 7.22 -1.71 6.13
CA GLY A 294 8.49 -2.22 5.63
C GLY A 294 9.46 -1.15 5.11
N GLY A 295 10.74 -1.54 5.05
CA GLY A 295 11.82 -0.74 4.47
C GLY A 295 11.73 -0.63 2.94
N PHE A 296 12.50 0.28 2.35
CA PHE A 296 12.64 0.37 0.90
C PHE A 296 13.62 -0.64 0.33
N ILE A 297 13.43 -0.99 -0.93
CA ILE A 297 14.44 -1.69 -1.72
C ILE A 297 15.21 -0.65 -2.54
N THR A 298 16.54 -0.68 -2.44
CA THR A 298 17.44 0.11 -3.28
C THR A 298 18.07 -0.76 -4.37
N SER A 299 18.61 -0.11 -5.40
CA SER A 299 19.41 -0.76 -6.44
C SER A 299 20.81 -0.16 -6.47
N GLY A 300 21.81 -0.92 -6.04
CA GLY A 300 23.20 -0.46 -5.96
C GLY A 300 23.40 0.66 -4.92
N GLY A 301 22.66 0.60 -3.81
CA GLY A 301 22.65 1.61 -2.75
C GLY A 301 21.89 2.89 -3.07
N GLN A 302 21.28 2.97 -4.26
CA GLN A 302 20.52 4.14 -4.70
C GLN A 302 19.02 3.87 -4.70
N LYS A 303 18.23 4.89 -4.37
CA LYS A 303 16.78 4.82 -4.55
C LYS A 303 16.45 4.57 -6.02
N MET A 304 15.55 3.63 -6.29
CA MET A 304 15.10 3.34 -7.66
C MET A 304 14.39 4.55 -8.27
N SER A 305 14.74 4.89 -9.51
CA SER A 305 14.04 5.90 -10.30
C SER A 305 14.16 5.63 -11.79
N LYS A 306 13.14 6.02 -12.55
CA LYS A 306 13.14 5.87 -14.01
C LYS A 306 14.29 6.66 -14.66
N SER A 307 14.62 7.85 -14.14
CA SER A 307 15.67 8.71 -14.69
C SER A 307 17.07 8.14 -14.52
N LEU A 308 17.31 7.34 -13.47
CA LEU A 308 18.59 6.65 -13.25
C LEU A 308 18.67 5.31 -13.99
N GLY A 309 17.57 4.82 -14.57
CA GLY A 309 17.53 3.52 -15.25
C GLY A 309 17.77 2.33 -14.33
N ASN A 310 17.71 2.51 -13.00
CA ASN A 310 18.02 1.50 -11.99
C ASN A 310 16.75 0.83 -11.41
N VAL A 311 15.61 0.93 -12.09
CA VAL A 311 14.35 0.29 -11.64
C VAL A 311 14.43 -1.21 -11.88
N ILE A 312 14.25 -1.98 -10.82
CA ILE A 312 14.20 -3.44 -10.88
C ILE A 312 12.77 -3.87 -11.21
N ASN A 313 12.57 -4.43 -12.40
CA ASN A 313 11.30 -4.99 -12.83
C ASN A 313 11.16 -6.43 -12.33
N PRO A 314 10.16 -6.77 -11.49
CA PRO A 314 10.01 -8.12 -10.96
C PRO A 314 9.66 -9.15 -12.03
N LEU A 315 8.98 -8.76 -13.11
CA LEU A 315 8.58 -9.68 -14.18
C LEU A 315 9.81 -10.28 -14.88
N THR A 316 10.84 -9.46 -15.14
CA THR A 316 12.05 -9.94 -15.84
C THR A 316 12.83 -10.97 -15.02
N TYR A 317 12.77 -10.87 -13.69
CA TYR A 317 13.37 -11.86 -12.79
C TYR A 317 12.51 -13.12 -12.70
N ALA A 318 11.20 -12.98 -12.58
CA ALA A 318 10.29 -14.12 -12.56
C ALA A 318 10.34 -14.93 -13.87
N GLU A 319 10.40 -14.28 -15.02
CA GLU A 319 10.54 -14.93 -16.33
C GLU A 319 11.86 -15.69 -16.46
N LYS A 320 12.96 -15.12 -15.97
CA LYS A 320 14.30 -15.70 -16.14
C LYS A 320 14.63 -16.79 -15.12
N TYR A 321 14.21 -16.64 -13.86
CA TYR A 321 14.63 -17.51 -12.76
C TYR A 321 13.46 -18.23 -12.07
N GLY A 322 12.22 -17.95 -12.48
CA GLY A 322 11.01 -18.46 -11.85
C GLY A 322 10.51 -17.59 -10.69
N ALA A 323 9.21 -17.71 -10.40
CA ALA A 323 8.54 -16.99 -9.31
C ALA A 323 9.20 -17.28 -7.95
N ASP A 324 9.44 -18.57 -7.66
CA ASP A 324 9.93 -19.01 -6.36
C ASP A 324 11.32 -18.47 -6.03
N ALA A 325 12.20 -18.32 -7.03
CA ALA A 325 13.52 -17.71 -6.84
C ALA A 325 13.42 -16.25 -6.39
N LEU A 326 12.56 -15.46 -7.05
CA LEU A 326 12.35 -14.06 -6.66
C LEU A 326 11.68 -13.95 -5.29
N ARG A 327 10.66 -14.76 -5.04
CA ARG A 327 9.99 -14.82 -3.73
C ARG A 327 10.97 -15.15 -2.61
N TYR A 328 11.75 -16.22 -2.78
CA TYR A 328 12.76 -16.63 -1.82
C TYR A 328 13.74 -15.49 -1.54
N TYR A 329 14.30 -14.86 -2.56
CA TYR A 329 15.24 -13.76 -2.36
C TYR A 329 14.63 -12.58 -1.58
N LEU A 330 13.41 -12.17 -1.94
CA LEU A 330 12.73 -11.03 -1.30
C LEU A 330 12.26 -11.30 0.13
N LEU A 331 12.10 -12.57 0.51
CA LEU A 331 11.74 -12.98 1.86
C LEU A 331 13.00 -13.22 2.71
N ALA A 332 13.97 -13.99 2.18
CA ALA A 332 15.12 -14.47 2.92
C ALA A 332 16.29 -13.48 2.99
N LYS A 333 16.42 -12.55 2.02
CA LYS A 333 17.63 -11.69 1.89
C LYS A 333 17.34 -10.20 1.97
N ILE A 334 16.07 -9.80 1.87
CA ILE A 334 15.65 -8.41 2.01
C ILE A 334 15.00 -8.26 3.37
N SER A 335 15.58 -7.40 4.22
CA SER A 335 15.04 -7.15 5.55
C SER A 335 13.56 -6.76 5.47
N PRO A 336 12.69 -7.33 6.32
CA PRO A 336 11.31 -6.89 6.42
C PRO A 336 11.20 -5.42 6.81
N PHE A 337 12.06 -4.98 7.73
CA PHE A 337 11.90 -3.71 8.45
C PHE A 337 12.78 -2.58 7.91
N ASP A 338 14.00 -2.92 7.47
CA ASP A 338 15.02 -1.93 7.14
C ASP A 338 15.25 -1.83 5.63
N ASP A 339 15.79 -0.69 5.20
CA ASP A 339 16.15 -0.51 3.80
C ASP A 339 17.20 -1.53 3.40
N SER A 340 16.97 -2.21 2.29
CA SER A 340 17.81 -3.30 1.82
C SER A 340 18.14 -3.12 0.35
N ASP A 341 19.36 -3.49 -0.01
CA ASP A 341 19.84 -3.34 -1.38
C ASP A 341 19.69 -4.64 -2.17
N MET A 342 19.14 -4.54 -3.37
CA MET A 342 19.10 -5.62 -4.33
C MET A 342 19.89 -5.23 -5.57
N THR A 343 20.81 -6.10 -5.99
CA THR A 343 21.43 -6.02 -7.32
C THR A 343 21.24 -7.35 -8.03
N LYS A 344 21.39 -7.34 -9.36
CA LYS A 344 21.32 -8.57 -10.15
C LYS A 344 22.38 -9.57 -9.71
N GLU A 345 23.58 -9.09 -9.41
CA GLU A 345 24.72 -9.93 -9.01
C GLU A 345 24.46 -10.61 -7.67
N LYS A 346 23.95 -9.87 -6.66
CA LYS A 346 23.56 -10.45 -5.37
C LYS A 346 22.44 -11.47 -5.53
N PHE A 347 21.46 -11.16 -6.37
CA PHE A 347 20.37 -12.09 -6.68
C PHE A 347 20.88 -13.37 -7.33
N GLU A 348 21.71 -13.27 -8.38
CA GLU A 348 22.27 -14.43 -9.08
C GLU A 348 23.17 -15.27 -8.17
N GLN A 349 23.93 -14.64 -7.27
CA GLN A 349 24.73 -15.36 -6.28
C GLN A 349 23.86 -16.18 -5.32
N VAL A 350 22.79 -15.59 -4.78
CA VAL A 350 21.86 -16.30 -3.88
C VAL A 350 21.12 -17.41 -4.62
N TYR A 351 20.66 -17.16 -5.85
CA TYR A 351 20.03 -18.17 -6.68
C TYR A 351 20.95 -19.38 -6.90
N GLN A 352 22.22 -19.13 -7.23
CA GLN A 352 23.18 -20.22 -7.45
C GLN A 352 23.54 -20.94 -6.15
N ALA A 353 23.81 -20.21 -5.07
CA ALA A 353 24.28 -20.80 -3.82
C ALA A 353 23.18 -21.54 -3.07
N ASP A 354 22.04 -20.88 -2.82
CA ASP A 354 21.02 -21.39 -1.90
C ASP A 354 20.05 -22.34 -2.63
N LEU A 355 19.65 -21.97 -3.86
CA LEU A 355 18.61 -22.69 -4.60
C LEU A 355 19.20 -23.77 -5.51
N ALA A 356 20.02 -23.41 -6.50
CA ALA A 356 20.53 -24.38 -7.46
C ALA A 356 21.52 -25.37 -6.81
N ASN A 357 22.58 -24.86 -6.18
CA ASN A 357 23.62 -25.69 -5.59
C ASN A 357 23.30 -26.19 -4.18
N GLY A 358 22.49 -25.47 -3.43
CA GLY A 358 22.01 -25.88 -2.11
C GLY A 358 20.88 -26.89 -2.25
N LEU A 359 19.65 -26.40 -2.28
CA LEU A 359 18.46 -27.24 -2.26
C LEU A 359 18.34 -28.16 -3.48
N GLY A 360 18.56 -27.63 -4.69
CA GLY A 360 18.40 -28.35 -5.95
C GLY A 360 19.34 -29.55 -6.06
N ASN A 361 20.65 -29.34 -5.88
CA ASN A 361 21.62 -30.43 -5.91
C ASN A 361 21.41 -31.43 -4.77
N LEU A 362 21.01 -30.98 -3.57
CA LEU A 362 20.71 -31.90 -2.47
C LEU A 362 19.56 -32.84 -2.86
N VAL A 363 18.43 -32.29 -3.31
CA VAL A 363 17.26 -33.07 -3.73
C VAL A 363 17.62 -34.01 -4.88
N ALA A 364 18.32 -33.53 -5.90
CA ALA A 364 18.71 -34.36 -7.05
C ALA A 364 19.60 -35.54 -6.64
N ARG A 365 20.57 -35.33 -5.75
CA ARG A 365 21.46 -36.39 -5.27
C ARG A 365 20.74 -37.39 -4.38
N VAL A 366 19.88 -36.93 -3.48
CA VAL A 366 19.09 -37.80 -2.61
C VAL A 366 18.12 -38.64 -3.45
N ALA A 367 17.44 -38.04 -4.42
CA ALA A 367 16.54 -38.75 -5.33
C ALA A 367 17.27 -39.83 -6.13
N ALA A 368 18.45 -39.51 -6.70
CA ALA A 368 19.25 -40.48 -7.45
C ALA A 368 19.73 -41.65 -6.57
N MET A 369 20.16 -41.39 -5.33
CA MET A 369 20.55 -42.45 -4.39
C MET A 369 19.36 -43.31 -3.99
N ALA A 370 18.19 -42.71 -3.77
CA ALA A 370 16.99 -43.43 -3.40
C ALA A 370 16.46 -44.33 -4.52
N ASP A 371 16.55 -43.87 -5.77
CA ASP A 371 16.21 -44.65 -6.97
C ASP A 371 17.13 -45.87 -7.12
N VAL A 372 18.45 -45.67 -7.00
CA VAL A 372 19.44 -46.78 -7.04
C VAL A 372 19.23 -47.78 -5.91
N ALA A 373 18.82 -47.31 -4.72
CA ALA A 373 18.60 -48.15 -3.56
C ALA A 373 17.18 -48.77 -3.48
N ASP A 374 16.31 -48.51 -4.48
CA ASP A 374 14.89 -48.94 -4.50
C ASP A 374 14.16 -48.62 -3.19
N VAL A 375 14.37 -47.40 -2.67
CA VAL A 375 13.78 -46.98 -1.39
C VAL A 375 12.27 -46.83 -1.53
N ARG A 376 11.53 -47.57 -0.72
CA ARG A 376 10.08 -47.39 -0.59
C ARG A 376 9.79 -46.28 0.42
N PHE A 377 9.07 -45.25 -0.02
CA PHE A 377 8.71 -44.12 0.82
C PHE A 377 7.36 -44.34 1.51
N GLN A 378 7.26 -43.86 2.74
CA GLN A 378 5.98 -43.61 3.40
C GLN A 378 5.79 -42.10 3.47
N MET A 379 4.65 -41.62 2.97
CA MET A 379 4.30 -40.22 3.11
C MET A 379 4.05 -39.93 4.59
N ILE A 380 4.75 -38.95 5.12
CA ILE A 380 4.47 -38.37 6.43
C ILE A 380 3.77 -37.03 6.23
N ASP A 381 2.76 -36.75 7.04
CA ASP A 381 2.21 -35.40 7.12
C ASP A 381 3.24 -34.52 7.83
N ILE A 382 3.81 -33.58 7.08
CA ILE A 382 4.73 -32.59 7.63
C ILE A 382 3.91 -31.37 8.02
N SER A 383 3.84 -31.09 9.32
CA SER A 383 3.34 -29.82 9.82
C SER A 383 4.43 -28.75 9.72
N MET A 384 4.03 -27.49 9.52
CA MET A 384 4.96 -26.38 9.58
C MET A 384 5.60 -26.28 10.97
N SER A 385 6.90 -25.98 11.03
CA SER A 385 7.59 -25.78 12.31
C SER A 385 6.96 -24.63 13.10
N GLU A 386 6.80 -24.80 14.42
CA GLU A 386 6.34 -23.75 15.32
C GLU A 386 7.28 -22.52 15.30
N GLU A 387 8.57 -22.73 15.06
CA GLU A 387 9.57 -21.66 14.97
C GLU A 387 9.32 -20.79 13.73
N VAL A 388 9.06 -21.43 12.58
CA VAL A 388 8.70 -20.77 11.32
C VAL A 388 7.37 -20.03 11.48
N ALA A 389 6.36 -20.68 12.06
CA ALA A 389 5.07 -20.04 12.34
C ALA A 389 5.24 -18.76 13.16
N ARG A 390 6.02 -18.84 14.25
CA ARG A 390 6.27 -17.72 15.15
C ARG A 390 7.04 -16.58 14.46
N ALA A 391 8.00 -16.90 13.60
CA ALA A 391 8.74 -15.90 12.84
C ALA A 391 7.83 -15.17 11.84
N LEU A 392 6.94 -15.89 11.14
CA LEU A 392 5.95 -15.31 10.23
C LEU A 392 4.97 -14.39 10.95
N GLU A 393 4.41 -14.81 12.10
CA GLU A 393 3.52 -13.99 12.94
C GLU A 393 4.19 -12.70 13.46
N GLN A 394 5.53 -12.65 13.46
CA GLN A 394 6.32 -11.48 13.83
C GLN A 394 6.86 -10.70 12.61
N TYR A 395 6.44 -11.05 11.40
CA TYR A 395 6.91 -10.48 10.12
C TYR A 395 8.43 -10.66 9.89
N LYS A 396 9.06 -11.64 10.54
CA LYS A 396 10.48 -11.98 10.40
C LYS A 396 10.69 -13.00 9.28
N PHE A 397 10.34 -12.60 8.05
CA PHE A 397 10.38 -13.48 6.88
C PHE A 397 11.78 -14.00 6.52
N ASP A 398 12.81 -13.31 6.99
CA ASP A 398 14.22 -13.64 6.81
C ASP A 398 14.76 -14.63 7.85
N GLU A 399 14.09 -14.74 9.00
CA GLU A 399 14.37 -15.76 10.03
C GLU A 399 13.53 -17.04 9.85
N ALA A 400 12.37 -16.93 9.20
CA ALA A 400 11.44 -18.03 8.89
C ALA A 400 11.96 -18.90 7.73
#